data_AF-A0A3C0C4I5-F1
#
_entry.id   AF-A0A3C0C4I5-F1
#
_cell.length_a   1.000
_cell.length_b   1.000
_cell.length_c   1.000
_cell.angle_alpha   90.00
_cell.angle_beta   90.00
_cell.angle_gamma   90.00
#
_symmetry.space_group_name_H-M   'P 1'
#
loop_
_entity.id
_entity.type
_entity.pdbx_description
1 polymer ?
#
loop_
_entity_poly.entity_id
_entity_poly.type
_entity_poly.pdbx_seq_one_letter_code
_entity_poly.pdbx_strand_id
1 'polypeptide(L)'
;MMRETEFLRKVREIGGKAYVVGGWVRDRLMGACPHDRDYVICGLDEGTFAEAFPRAVKTGSSFPVFILTIDGTSCDVALARTERKEGS
;
A
#
# COMPACT_ATOMS: atom_id res chain seq x y z
N MET A 1 -10.04 13.54 1.98
CA MET A 1 -10.19 12.07 2.03
C MET A 1 -10.19 11.58 0.59
N MET A 2 -9.33 10.62 0.26
CA MET A 2 -9.18 10.12 -1.11
C MET A 2 -10.06 8.87 -1.29
N ARG A 3 -10.70 8.73 -2.44
CA ARG A 3 -11.44 7.49 -2.76
C ARG A 3 -10.49 6.38 -3.23
N GLU A 4 -10.82 5.11 -2.98
CA GLU A 4 -10.00 3.99 -3.49
C GLU A 4 -9.80 4.08 -5.01
N THR A 5 -10.84 4.40 -5.77
CA THR A 5 -10.72 4.55 -7.23
C THR A 5 -9.75 5.66 -7.66
N GLU A 6 -9.65 6.74 -6.87
CA GLU A 6 -8.73 7.86 -7.13
C GLU A 6 -7.29 7.46 -6.79
N PHE A 7 -7.10 6.73 -5.69
CA PHE A 7 -5.82 6.14 -5.31
C PHE A 7 -5.30 5.21 -6.41
N LEU A 8 -6.10 4.22 -6.83
CA LEU A 8 -5.73 3.25 -7.85
C LEU A 8 -5.43 3.92 -9.19
N ARG A 9 -6.25 4.90 -9.60
CA ARG A 9 -6.02 5.68 -10.82
C ARG A 9 -4.70 6.43 -10.76
N LYS A 10 -4.44 7.12 -9.65
CA LYS A 10 -3.21 7.92 -9.48
C LYS A 10 -1.96 7.05 -9.47
N VAL A 11 -1.99 5.91 -8.76
CA VAL A 11 -0.88 4.93 -8.80
C VAL A 11 -0.61 4.48 -10.23
N ARG A 12 -1.65 4.18 -11.02
CA ARG A 12 -1.49 3.78 -12.42
C ARG A 12 -0.92 4.89 -13.31
N GLU A 13 -1.33 6.13 -13.09
CA GLU A 13 -0.85 7.30 -13.85
C GLU A 13 0.63 7.58 -13.65
N ILE A 14 1.15 7.33 -12.45
CA ILE A 14 2.59 7.49 -12.15
C ILE A 14 3.42 6.24 -12.50
N GLY A 15 2.84 5.25 -13.18
CA GLY A 15 3.53 4.05 -13.67
C GLY A 15 3.52 2.85 -12.72
N GLY A 16 2.80 2.94 -11.60
CA GLY A 16 2.70 1.87 -10.60
C GLY A 16 1.53 0.93 -10.79
N LYS A 17 1.52 -0.15 -10.01
CA LYS A 17 0.37 -1.06 -9.85
C LYS A 17 0.11 -1.29 -8.37
N ALA A 18 -1.10 -1.02 -7.91
CA ALA A 18 -1.53 -1.30 -6.56
C ALA A 18 -2.24 -2.65 -6.49
N TYR A 19 -1.94 -3.44 -5.48
CA TYR A 19 -2.63 -4.68 -5.17
C TYR A 19 -3.03 -4.68 -3.71
N VAL A 20 -4.25 -5.12 -3.41
CA VAL A 20 -4.65 -5.45 -2.05
C VAL A 20 -3.93 -6.71 -1.61
N VAL A 21 -3.41 -6.74 -0.38
CA VAL A 21 -2.60 -7.84 0.15
C VAL A 21 -3.05 -8.23 1.56
N GLY A 22 -2.39 -9.25 2.13
CA GLY A 22 -2.52 -9.58 3.54
C GLY A 22 -3.85 -10.23 3.94
N GLY A 23 -4.28 -9.93 5.16
CA GLY A 23 -5.48 -10.52 5.78
C GLY A 23 -6.75 -10.27 4.97
N TRP A 24 -6.86 -9.10 4.33
CA TRP A 24 -8.00 -8.77 3.48
C TRP A 24 -8.28 -9.84 2.41
N VAL A 25 -7.22 -10.21 1.67
CA VAL A 25 -7.31 -11.18 0.58
C VAL A 25 -7.64 -12.57 1.13
N ARG A 26 -6.96 -12.99 2.20
CA ARG A 26 -7.22 -14.28 2.86
C ARG A 26 -8.68 -14.39 3.29
N ASP A 27 -9.18 -13.42 4.04
CA ASP A 27 -10.51 -13.47 4.64
C ASP A 27 -11.58 -13.43 3.54
N ARG A 28 -11.38 -12.61 2.50
CA ARG A 28 -12.26 -12.57 1.33
C ARG A 28 -12.32 -13.91 0.60
N LEU A 29 -11.18 -14.59 0.42
CA LEU A 29 -11.11 -15.91 -0.22
C LEU A 29 -11.77 -17.01 0.63
N MET A 30 -11.75 -16.87 1.95
CA MET A 30 -12.44 -17.79 2.87
C MET A 30 -13.93 -17.48 3.03
N GLY A 31 -14.46 -16.44 2.37
CA GLY A 31 -15.85 -16.00 2.52
C GLY A 31 -16.15 -15.28 3.84
N ALA A 32 -15.12 -14.89 4.60
CA ALA A 32 -15.26 -14.08 5.80
C ALA A 32 -15.33 -12.57 5.46
N CYS A 33 -15.79 -11.76 6.42
CA CYS A 33 -15.77 -10.30 6.29
C CYS A 33 -14.35 -9.78 6.59
N PRO A 34 -13.63 -9.19 5.62
CA PRO A 34 -12.29 -8.66 5.86
C PRO A 34 -12.34 -7.33 6.60
N HIS A 35 -11.35 -7.07 7.45
CA HIS A 35 -11.23 -5.84 8.25
C HIS A 35 -10.22 -4.85 7.64
N ASP A 36 -8.93 -5.19 7.68
CA ASP A 36 -7.86 -4.27 7.29
C ASP A 36 -7.58 -4.38 5.80
N ARG A 37 -7.53 -3.25 5.08
CA ARG A 37 -7.24 -3.21 3.65
C ARG A 37 -5.90 -2.55 3.40
N ASP A 38 -4.88 -3.38 3.25
CA ASP A 38 -3.50 -2.96 2.98
C ASP A 38 -3.15 -3.13 1.50
N TYR A 39 -2.24 -2.30 1.01
CA TYR A 39 -1.81 -2.30 -0.37
C TYR A 39 -0.31 -2.50 -0.51
N VAL A 40 0.09 -3.24 -1.55
CA VAL A 40 1.46 -3.19 -2.06
C VAL A 40 1.46 -2.47 -3.41
N ILE A 41 2.45 -1.60 -3.62
CA ILE A 41 2.68 -0.93 -4.90
C ILE A 41 3.90 -1.52 -5.58
N CYS A 42 3.72 -1.98 -6.81
CA CYS A 42 4.79 -2.46 -7.67
C CYS A 42 5.12 -1.42 -8.74
N GLY A 43 6.39 -1.36 -9.14
CA GLY A 43 6.85 -0.54 -10.27
C GLY A 43 7.11 0.93 -9.94
N LEU A 44 7.08 1.31 -8.66
CA LEU A 44 7.44 2.65 -8.20
C LEU A 44 8.56 2.57 -7.16
N ASP A 45 9.41 3.60 -7.16
CA ASP A 45 10.32 3.88 -6.06
C ASP A 45 9.68 4.76 -4.98
N GLU A 46 10.38 4.88 -3.86
CA GLU A 46 9.94 5.66 -2.70
C GLU A 46 9.72 7.14 -2.99
N GLY A 47 10.63 7.76 -3.75
CA GLY A 47 10.58 9.18 -4.06
C GLY A 47 9.37 9.50 -4.92
N THR A 48 9.18 8.76 -6.02
CA THR A 48 8.02 8.92 -6.91
C THR A 48 6.70 8.77 -6.16
N PHE A 49 6.60 7.80 -5.24
CA PHE A 49 5.41 7.62 -4.43
C PHE A 49 5.19 8.78 -3.44
N ALA A 50 6.23 9.21 -2.72
CA ALA A 50 6.12 10.29 -1.74
C ALA A 50 5.75 11.63 -2.40
N GLU A 51 6.30 11.94 -3.57
CA GLU A 51 5.94 13.13 -4.36
C GLU A 51 4.49 13.08 -4.83
N ALA A 52 4.02 11.91 -5.28
CA ALA A 52 2.64 11.73 -5.70
C ALA A 52 1.66 11.80 -4.51
N PHE A 53 2.06 11.34 -3.32
CA PHE A 53 1.21 11.27 -2.14
C PHE A 53 1.80 12.07 -0.96
N PRO A 54 1.87 13.41 -1.04
CA PRO A 54 2.56 14.25 -0.05
C PRO A 54 1.88 14.28 1.34
N ARG A 55 0.66 13.74 1.45
CA ARG A 55 -0.07 13.58 2.72
C ARG A 55 0.13 12.22 3.37
N ALA A 56 0.84 11.30 2.71
CA ALA A 56 1.15 10.00 3.28
C ALA A 56 2.12 10.15 4.45
N VAL A 57 1.88 9.42 5.53
CA VAL A 57 2.79 9.39 6.68
C VAL A 57 3.70 8.18 6.54
N LYS A 58 5.01 8.42 6.36
CA LYS A 58 6.01 7.35 6.28
C LYS A 58 6.36 6.82 7.67
N THR A 59 6.32 5.52 7.86
CA THR A 59 6.73 4.81 9.08
C THR A 59 7.75 3.70 8.73
N GLY A 60 8.67 3.39 9.64
CA GLY A 60 9.73 2.40 9.41
C GLY A 60 10.90 2.96 8.58
N SER A 61 12.12 2.85 9.13
CA SER A 61 13.34 3.37 8.47
C SER A 61 13.87 2.41 7.40
N SER A 62 14.11 1.15 7.77
CA SER A 62 14.60 0.12 6.85
C SER A 62 13.51 -0.41 5.92
N PHE A 63 12.26 -0.27 6.35
CA PHE A 63 11.08 -0.90 5.75
C PHE A 63 9.94 0.09 5.70
N PRO A 64 9.99 1.05 4.77
CA PRO A 64 9.04 2.13 4.74
C PRO A 64 7.63 1.63 4.40
N VAL A 65 6.68 1.98 5.26
CA VAL A 65 5.25 1.83 5.05
C VAL A 65 4.64 3.23 5.06
N PHE A 66 3.75 3.49 4.11
CA PHE A 66 3.06 4.76 3.97
C PHE A 66 1.62 4.62 4.46
N ILE A 67 1.23 5.41 5.45
CA ILE A 67 -0.13 5.44 5.96
C ILE A 67 -0.93 6.46 5.17
N LEU A 68 -2.04 6.01 4.57
CA LEU A 68 -2.97 6.83 3.78
C LEU A 68 -4.41 6.62 4.26
N THR A 69 -5.20 7.70 4.29
CA THR A 69 -6.65 7.59 4.54
C THR A 69 -7.41 7.42 3.22
N ILE A 70 -7.85 6.20 2.95
CA ILE A 70 -8.58 5.79 1.73
C ILE A 70 -10.00 5.38 2.14
N ASP A 71 -11.02 5.96 1.50
CA ASP A 71 -12.44 5.75 1.85
C ASP A 71 -12.77 5.94 3.34
N GLY A 72 -11.96 6.74 4.04
CA GLY A 72 -12.16 7.10 5.45
C GLY A 72 -11.51 6.15 6.43
N THR A 73 -10.86 5.11 5.91
CA THR A 73 -10.11 4.13 6.69
C THR A 73 -8.62 4.41 6.53
N SER A 74 -7.87 4.21 7.62
CA SER A 74 -6.40 4.22 7.56
C SER A 74 -5.93 2.93 6.90
N CYS A 75 -5.14 3.04 5.84
CA CYS A 75 -4.62 1.93 5.07
C CYS A 75 -3.09 1.99 5.04
N ASP A 76 -2.45 0.84 5.24
CA ASP A 76 -1.01 0.71 5.07
C ASP A 76 -0.67 0.45 3.61
N VAL A 77 0.28 1.21 3.09
CA VAL A 77 0.75 1.12 1.70
C VAL A 77 2.25 0.89 1.68
N ALA A 78 2.66 -0.31 1.30
CA ALA A 78 4.06 -0.69 1.17
C ALA A 78 4.51 -0.66 -0.29
N LEU A 79 5.79 -0.40 -0.53
CA LEU A 79 6.40 -0.62 -1.85
C LEU A 79 6.92 -2.05 -1.96
N ALA A 80 6.74 -2.66 -3.13
CA ALA A 80 7.21 -3.99 -3.42
C ALA A 80 8.74 -4.06 -3.30
N ARG A 81 9.23 -5.04 -2.56
CA ARG A 81 10.65 -5.29 -2.35
C ARG A 81 10.90 -6.79 -2.26
N THR A 82 12.15 -7.18 -2.44
CA THR A 82 12.61 -8.54 -2.13
C THR A 82 13.48 -8.45 -0.89
N GLU A 83 13.04 -9.05 0.22
CA GLU A 83 13.85 -9.16 1.43
C GLU A 83 14.58 -10.51 1.43
N ARG A 84 15.84 -10.49 1.89
CA ARG A 84 16.57 -11.70 2.24
C ARG A 84 16.82 -11.65 3.74
N LYS A 85 16.26 -12.62 4.48
CA LYS A 85 16.64 -12.82 5.88
C LYS A 85 18.07 -13.36 5.90
N GLU A 86 19.00 -12.58 6.42
CA GLU A 86 20.28 -13.10 6.88
C GLU A 86 20.05 -13.60 8.31
N GLY A 87 20.02 -14.92 8.47
CA GLY A 87 19.80 -15.55 9.77
C GLY A 87 21.07 -15.55 10.61
N SER A 88 20.90 -15.30 11.90
CA SER A 88 21.72 -15.88 12.97
C SER A 88 20.85 -16.90 13.71
#